data_AF-A0A4V2XI41-F1
#
_entry.id   AF-A0A4V2XI41-F1
#
_cell.length_a   1.000
_cell.length_b   1.000
_cell.length_c   1.000
_cell.angle_alpha   90.00
_cell.angle_beta   90.00
_cell.angle_gamma   90.00
#
_symmetry.space_group_name_H-M   'P 1'
#
loop_
_entity.id
_entity.type
_entity.pdbx_description
1 polymer ?
#
loop_
_entity_poly.entity_id
_entity_poly.type
_entity_poly.pdbx_seq_one_letter_code
_entity_poly.pdbx_strand_id
1 'polypeptide(L)'
;MTDEHGDQQPGRPARPKRRTFTKAYKARILAAYDALPEGSPERGALLRAEKLYHSHIEHWRKQRDEGTLAATSGKPARSPEAEELARLKAENKKLKAEAAKLEAGNAKLAGELDKTRTALDIAGKAFALLQDISSSADSDEN
;
A
#
# COMPACT_ATOMS: atom_id res chain seq x y z
N MET A 1 57.18 -25.61 55.44
CA MET A 1 57.78 -24.47 54.71
C MET A 1 58.16 -25.02 53.34
N THR A 2 57.41 -24.86 52.26
CA THR A 2 56.31 -23.96 51.92
C THR A 2 55.39 -24.66 50.93
N ASP A 3 54.12 -24.33 51.06
CA ASP A 3 52.99 -24.68 50.21
C ASP A 3 53.19 -24.19 48.76
N GLU A 4 52.90 -25.03 47.77
CA GLU A 4 52.54 -24.58 46.42
C GLU A 4 51.32 -25.36 45.92
N HIS A 5 50.15 -24.93 46.40
CA HIS A 5 48.86 -25.22 45.76
C HIS A 5 48.77 -24.43 44.45
N GLY A 6 49.21 -25.05 43.35
CA GLY A 6 48.95 -24.55 42.00
C GLY A 6 47.51 -24.84 41.57
N ASP A 7 46.65 -23.84 41.71
CA ASP A 7 45.26 -23.78 41.24
C ASP A 7 45.17 -24.08 39.73
N GLN A 8 44.91 -25.35 39.37
CA GLN A 8 44.57 -25.73 38.00
C GLN A 8 43.09 -25.46 37.77
N GLN A 9 42.78 -24.26 37.27
CA GLN A 9 41.43 -23.96 36.81
C GLN A 9 41.12 -24.75 35.53
N PRO A 10 40.05 -25.57 35.49
CA PRO A 10 39.67 -26.31 34.30
C PRO A 10 39.18 -25.35 33.20
N GLY A 11 39.74 -25.52 32.01
CA GLY A 11 39.46 -24.70 30.82
C GLY A 11 37.96 -24.62 30.51
N ARG A 12 37.46 -23.40 30.34
CA ARG A 12 36.07 -23.11 29.97
C ARG A 12 35.69 -23.85 28.68
N PRO A 13 34.53 -24.53 28.61
CA PRO A 13 34.10 -25.22 27.40
C PRO A 13 33.93 -24.23 26.23
N ALA A 14 34.36 -24.64 25.04
CA ALA A 14 34.26 -23.85 23.82
C ALA A 14 32.80 -23.41 23.56
N ARG A 15 32.61 -22.12 23.22
CA ARG A 15 31.28 -21.56 23.00
C ARG A 15 30.57 -22.29 21.85
N PRO A 16 29.27 -22.59 21.97
CA PRO A 16 28.51 -23.26 20.91
C PRO A 16 28.55 -22.45 19.61
N LYS A 17 29.02 -23.10 18.53
CA LYS A 17 29.15 -22.48 17.21
C LYS A 17 27.77 -22.35 16.58
N ARG A 18 27.27 -21.11 16.48
CA ARG A 18 25.98 -20.81 15.85
C ARG A 18 26.06 -21.10 14.35
N ARG A 19 25.02 -21.75 13.79
CA ARG A 19 24.90 -22.02 12.35
C ARG A 19 24.80 -20.69 11.60
N THR A 20 25.60 -20.52 10.54
CA THR A 20 25.52 -19.38 9.62
C THR A 20 24.86 -19.79 8.32
N PHE A 21 23.96 -18.94 7.81
CA PHE A 21 23.21 -19.18 6.57
C PHE A 21 23.85 -18.42 5.42
N THR A 22 24.41 -19.15 4.45
CA THR A 22 24.96 -18.55 3.23
C THR A 22 23.84 -17.96 2.37
N LYS A 23 24.15 -16.95 1.54
CA LYS A 23 23.16 -16.34 0.63
C LYS A 23 22.53 -17.38 -0.31
N ALA A 24 23.35 -18.29 -0.84
CA ALA A 24 22.90 -19.38 -1.71
C ALA A 24 21.93 -20.35 -1.00
N TYR A 25 22.23 -20.71 0.26
CA TYR A 25 21.33 -21.55 1.04
C TYR A 25 19.98 -20.87 1.26
N LYS A 26 19.97 -19.61 1.67
CA LYS A 26 18.74 -18.83 1.88
C LYS A 26 17.89 -18.77 0.60
N ALA A 27 18.52 -18.50 -0.54
CA ALA A 27 17.83 -18.40 -1.81
C ALA A 27 17.25 -19.75 -2.28
N ARG A 28 18.00 -20.86 -2.12
CA ARG A 28 17.50 -22.22 -2.39
C ARG A 28 16.26 -22.56 -1.55
N ILE A 29 16.30 -22.28 -0.26
CA ILE A 29 15.17 -22.55 0.64
C ILE A 29 13.97 -21.68 0.28
N LEU A 30 14.16 -20.40 -0.02
CA LEU A 30 13.08 -19.53 -0.48
C LEU A 30 12.42 -20.05 -1.75
N ALA A 31 13.21 -20.46 -2.75
CA ALA A 31 12.69 -21.03 -3.99
C ALA A 31 11.89 -22.33 -3.73
N ALA A 32 12.42 -23.24 -2.89
CA ALA A 32 11.72 -24.47 -2.52
C ALA A 32 10.43 -24.19 -1.72
N TYR A 33 10.44 -23.19 -0.84
CA TYR A 33 9.28 -22.79 -0.06
C TYR A 33 8.21 -22.12 -0.95
N ASP A 34 8.61 -21.29 -1.90
CA ASP A 34 7.72 -20.58 -2.82
C ASP A 34 7.13 -21.50 -3.90
N ALA A 35 7.80 -22.61 -4.25
CA ALA A 35 7.30 -23.62 -5.19
C ALA A 35 6.15 -24.47 -4.62
N LEU A 36 6.02 -24.54 -3.30
CA LEU A 36 4.96 -25.31 -2.64
C LEU A 36 3.65 -24.49 -2.57
N PRO A 37 2.46 -25.13 -2.64
CA PRO A 37 1.19 -24.43 -2.47
C PRO A 37 1.08 -23.74 -1.10
N GLU A 38 0.37 -22.61 -1.04
CA GLU A 38 0.10 -21.89 0.20
C GLU A 38 -0.80 -22.72 1.13
N GLY A 39 -0.48 -22.76 2.42
CA GLY A 39 -1.19 -23.61 3.39
C GLY A 39 -0.90 -25.11 3.32
N SER A 40 -0.05 -25.58 2.39
CA SER A 40 0.28 -27.00 2.29
C SER A 40 1.08 -27.51 3.52
N PRO A 41 0.81 -28.73 4.01
CA PRO A 41 1.59 -29.33 5.10
C PRO A 41 3.05 -29.58 4.71
N GLU A 42 3.32 -29.64 3.40
CA GLU A 42 4.65 -29.78 2.79
C GLU A 42 5.57 -28.61 3.13
N ARG A 43 5.04 -27.39 3.23
CA ARG A 43 5.81 -26.22 3.70
C ARG A 43 6.31 -26.43 5.12
N GLY A 44 5.44 -26.90 6.00
CA GLY A 44 5.80 -27.23 7.39
C GLY A 44 6.80 -28.39 7.47
N ALA A 45 6.68 -29.38 6.59
CA ALA A 45 7.62 -30.49 6.49
C ALA A 45 9.03 -30.02 6.06
N LEU A 46 9.12 -29.16 5.05
CA LEU A 46 10.37 -28.54 4.60
C LEU A 46 11.05 -27.76 5.73
N LEU A 47 10.29 -26.93 6.45
CA LEU A 47 10.83 -26.15 7.57
C LEU A 47 11.33 -27.03 8.72
N ARG A 48 10.61 -28.09 9.07
CA ARG A 48 11.05 -29.05 10.10
C ARG A 48 12.30 -29.82 9.68
N ALA A 49 12.38 -30.26 8.43
CA ALA A 49 13.55 -30.95 7.90
C ALA A 49 14.81 -30.07 7.95
N GLU A 50 14.67 -28.79 7.59
CA GLU A 50 15.78 -27.83 7.57
C GLU A 50 16.03 -27.16 8.94
N LYS A 51 15.22 -27.47 9.95
CA LYS A 51 15.19 -26.85 11.30
C LYS A 51 15.07 -25.32 11.22
N LEU A 52 14.15 -24.86 10.38
CA LEU A 52 13.86 -23.45 10.16
C LEU A 52 12.50 -23.07 10.75
N TYR A 53 12.39 -21.82 11.18
CA TYR A 53 11.13 -21.23 11.62
C TYR A 53 10.57 -20.31 10.53
N HIS A 54 9.26 -20.09 10.53
CA HIS A 54 8.59 -19.21 9.57
C HIS A 54 9.21 -17.80 9.54
N SER A 55 9.64 -17.28 10.70
CA SER A 55 10.35 -16.00 10.82
C SER A 55 11.64 -15.91 10.00
N HIS A 56 12.33 -17.03 9.75
CA HIS A 56 13.50 -17.04 8.88
C HIS A 56 13.10 -16.78 7.42
N ILE A 57 11.97 -17.34 6.99
CA ILE A 57 11.46 -17.18 5.63
C ILE A 57 11.02 -15.74 5.40
N GLU A 58 10.23 -15.17 6.32
CA GLU A 58 9.80 -13.76 6.26
C GLU A 58 11.02 -12.81 6.19
N HIS A 59 11.99 -13.02 7.09
CA HIS A 59 13.19 -12.19 7.13
C HIS A 59 14.04 -12.32 5.87
N TRP A 60 14.16 -13.52 5.28
CA TRP A 60 14.89 -13.70 4.03
C TRP A 60 14.11 -13.17 2.82
N ARG A 61 12.78 -13.21 2.81
CA ARG A 61 11.96 -12.52 1.80
C ARG A 61 12.21 -11.02 1.82
N LYS A 62 12.23 -10.41 3.01
CA LYS A 62 12.58 -8.99 3.17
C LYS A 62 14.00 -8.69 2.66
N GLN A 63 15.00 -9.51 3.01
CA GLN A 63 16.37 -9.38 2.49
C GLN A 63 16.48 -9.54 0.97
N ARG A 64 15.59 -10.32 0.35
CA ARG A 64 15.50 -10.46 -1.11
C ARG A 64 14.89 -9.21 -1.73
N ASP A 65 13.81 -8.70 -1.16
CA ASP A 65 13.11 -7.51 -1.66
C ASP A 65 13.95 -6.23 -1.49
N GLU A 66 14.81 -6.19 -0.46
CA GLU A 66 15.84 -5.16 -0.25
C GLU A 66 17.11 -5.35 -1.11
N GLY A 67 17.16 -6.39 -1.96
CA GLY A 67 18.29 -6.65 -2.88
C GLY A 67 19.56 -7.20 -2.22
N THR A 68 19.51 -7.58 -0.94
CA THR A 68 20.69 -8.09 -0.19
C THR A 68 20.96 -9.57 -0.48
N LEU A 69 19.93 -10.32 -0.88
CA LEU A 69 20.03 -11.70 -1.37
C LEU A 69 19.89 -11.74 -2.89
N ALA A 70 20.84 -12.39 -3.56
CA ALA A 70 20.74 -12.64 -4.99
C ALA A 70 19.49 -13.48 -5.28
N ALA A 71 18.62 -12.98 -6.14
CA ALA A 71 17.49 -13.76 -6.65
C ALA A 71 18.07 -14.96 -7.41
N THR A 72 17.79 -16.18 -6.95
CA THR A 72 18.03 -17.37 -7.78
C THR A 72 17.22 -17.20 -9.05
N SER A 73 17.89 -17.28 -10.19
CA SER A 73 17.37 -17.17 -11.56
C SER A 73 15.98 -17.80 -11.70
N GLY A 74 14.97 -16.95 -11.59
CA GLY A 74 13.58 -17.32 -11.55
C GLY A 74 12.82 -16.08 -11.14
N LYS A 75 12.19 -15.42 -12.11
CA LYS A 75 11.30 -14.28 -11.87
C LYS A 75 10.33 -14.70 -10.77
N PRO A 76 10.12 -13.89 -9.71
CA PRO A 76 9.32 -14.32 -8.58
C PRO A 76 7.96 -14.79 -9.09
N ALA A 77 7.55 -16.00 -8.71
CA ALA A 77 6.13 -16.30 -8.68
C ALA A 77 5.53 -15.23 -7.77
N ARG A 78 4.80 -14.28 -8.37
CA ARG A 78 4.18 -13.20 -7.60
C ARG A 78 3.30 -13.90 -6.57
N SER A 79 3.50 -13.59 -5.29
CA SER A 79 2.56 -14.11 -4.30
C SER A 79 1.16 -13.62 -4.69
N PRO A 80 0.10 -14.40 -4.42
CA PRO A 80 -1.27 -13.96 -4.66
C PRO A 80 -1.53 -12.56 -4.08
N GLU A 81 -0.98 -12.30 -2.89
CA GLU A 81 -1.02 -11.01 -2.20
C GLU A 81 -0.36 -9.87 -2.99
N ALA A 82 0.76 -10.12 -3.67
CA ALA A 82 1.45 -9.11 -4.46
C ALA A 82 0.68 -8.75 -5.75
N GLU A 83 -0.02 -9.73 -6.33
CA GLU A 83 -0.90 -9.50 -7.48
C GLU A 83 -2.16 -8.74 -7.07
N GLU A 84 -2.76 -9.11 -5.94
CA GLU A 84 -3.89 -8.41 -5.35
C GLU A 84 -3.53 -6.97 -4.99
N LEU A 85 -2.36 -6.74 -4.38
CA LEU A 85 -1.88 -5.40 -4.06
C LEU A 85 -1.67 -4.55 -5.32
N ALA A 86 -1.13 -5.14 -6.39
CA ALA A 86 -0.96 -4.44 -7.66
C ALA A 86 -2.32 -4.08 -8.30
N ARG A 87 -3.27 -5.01 -8.26
CA ARG A 87 -4.65 -4.79 -8.74
C ARG A 87 -5.33 -3.69 -7.94
N LEU A 88 -5.30 -3.76 -6.61
CA LEU A 88 -5.89 -2.75 -5.72
C LEU A 88 -5.27 -1.37 -5.94
N LYS A 89 -3.95 -1.28 -6.14
CA LYS A 89 -3.29 -0.01 -6.46
C LYS A 89 -3.76 0.57 -7.80
N ALA A 90 -3.91 -0.27 -8.83
CA ALA A 90 -4.41 0.16 -10.13
C ALA A 90 -5.87 0.63 -10.05
N GLU A 91 -6.71 -0.09 -9.31
CA GLU A 91 -8.11 0.27 -9.07
C GLU A 91 -8.22 1.58 -8.28
N ASN A 92 -7.46 1.74 -7.20
CA ASN A 92 -7.44 2.96 -6.41
C ASN A 92 -7.01 4.17 -7.25
N LYS A 93 -6.05 4.00 -8.16
CA LYS A 93 -5.64 5.06 -9.10
C LYS A 93 -6.78 5.44 -10.06
N LYS A 94 -7.52 4.45 -10.59
CA LYS A 94 -8.68 4.71 -11.46
C LYS A 94 -9.79 5.45 -10.72
N LEU A 95 -10.16 4.97 -9.53
CA LEU A 95 -11.18 5.58 -8.69
C LEU A 95 -10.83 7.04 -8.34
N LYS A 96 -9.57 7.32 -8.01
CA LYS A 96 -9.12 8.70 -7.75
C LYS A 96 -9.23 9.59 -8.99
N ALA A 97 -8.88 9.08 -10.17
CA ALA A 97 -9.01 9.84 -11.42
C ALA A 97 -10.48 10.13 -11.75
N GLU A 98 -11.38 9.18 -11.51
CA GLU A 98 -12.81 9.35 -11.70
C GLU A 98 -13.41 10.35 -10.72
N ALA A 99 -13.06 10.26 -9.43
CA ALA A 99 -13.47 11.22 -8.41
C ALA A 99 -13.06 12.65 -8.80
N ALA A 100 -11.80 12.86 -9.20
CA ALA A 100 -11.32 14.16 -9.65
C ALA A 100 -12.09 14.69 -10.87
N LYS A 101 -12.46 13.81 -11.82
CA LYS A 101 -13.27 14.20 -12.99
C LYS A 101 -14.69 14.60 -12.58
N LEU A 102 -15.32 13.87 -11.68
CA LEU A 102 -16.66 14.17 -11.18
C LEU A 102 -16.68 15.49 -10.39
N GLU A 103 -15.69 15.72 -9.53
CA GLU A 103 -15.53 16.97 -8.79
C GLU A 103 -15.38 18.17 -9.74
N ALA A 104 -14.54 18.05 -10.77
CA ALA A 104 -14.40 19.09 -11.79
C ALA A 104 -15.72 19.36 -12.55
N GLY A 105 -16.48 18.30 -12.85
CA GLY A 105 -17.81 18.41 -13.46
C GLY A 105 -18.80 19.16 -12.56
N ASN A 106 -18.86 18.79 -11.27
CA ASN A 106 -19.71 19.45 -10.29
C ASN A 106 -19.35 20.93 -10.11
N ALA A 107 -18.06 21.27 -10.05
CA ALA A 107 -17.62 22.66 -9.96
C ALA A 107 -18.07 23.49 -11.17
N LYS A 108 -17.99 22.91 -12.38
CA LYS A 108 -18.47 23.57 -13.60
C LYS A 108 -19.98 23.79 -13.56
N LEU A 109 -20.74 22.76 -13.21
CA LEU A 109 -22.20 22.83 -13.10
C LEU A 109 -22.64 23.86 -12.05
N ALA A 110 -21.97 23.91 -10.90
CA ALA A 110 -22.23 24.93 -9.89
C ALA A 110 -22.05 26.35 -10.45
N GLY A 111 -20.96 26.59 -11.19
CA GLY A 111 -20.74 27.89 -11.85
C GLY A 111 -21.77 28.22 -12.94
N GLU A 112 -22.32 27.23 -13.64
CA GLU A 112 -23.42 27.43 -14.59
C GLU A 112 -24.73 27.78 -13.88
N LEU A 113 -25.02 27.12 -12.75
CA LEU A 113 -26.18 27.44 -11.91
C LEU A 113 -26.10 28.84 -11.31
N ASP A 114 -24.92 29.29 -10.90
CA ASP A 114 -24.74 30.66 -10.40
C ASP A 114 -25.04 31.70 -11.50
N LYS A 115 -24.56 31.45 -12.73
CA LYS A 115 -24.85 32.34 -13.87
C LYS A 115 -26.34 32.40 -14.19
N THR A 116 -27.03 31.26 -14.22
CA THR A 116 -28.47 31.24 -14.49
C THR A 116 -29.25 31.92 -13.36
N ARG A 117 -28.84 31.74 -12.11
CA ARG A 117 -29.42 32.43 -10.95
C ARG A 117 -29.26 33.95 -11.04
N THR A 118 -28.08 34.45 -11.42
CA THR A 118 -27.87 35.89 -11.64
C THR A 118 -28.73 36.42 -12.80
N ALA A 119 -28.84 35.67 -13.90
CA ALA A 119 -29.70 36.07 -15.01
C ALA A 119 -31.17 36.18 -14.60
N LEU A 120 -31.66 35.24 -13.78
CA LEU A 120 -33.02 35.27 -13.23
C LEU A 120 -33.24 36.47 -12.29
N ASP A 121 -32.26 36.82 -11.45
CA ASP A 121 -32.33 38.00 -10.58
C ASP A 121 -32.42 39.31 -11.39
N ILE A 122 -31.61 39.44 -12.44
CA ILE A 122 -31.66 40.60 -13.34
C ILE A 122 -33.00 40.67 -14.06
N ALA A 123 -33.49 39.55 -14.60
CA ALA A 123 -34.79 39.50 -15.28
C ALA A 123 -35.94 39.88 -14.34
N GLY A 124 -35.91 39.40 -13.09
CA GLY A 124 -36.89 39.76 -12.06
C GLY A 124 -36.87 41.25 -11.73
N LYS A 125 -35.69 41.85 -11.58
CA LYS A 125 -35.55 43.31 -11.34
C LYS A 125 -36.02 44.15 -12.52
N ALA A 126 -35.69 43.74 -13.75
CA ALA A 126 -36.15 44.42 -14.96
C ALA A 126 -37.67 44.35 -15.10
N PHE A 127 -38.28 43.20 -14.79
CA PHE A 127 -39.73 43.04 -14.77
C PHE A 127 -40.39 43.95 -13.73
N ALA A 128 -39.86 44.01 -12.51
CA ALA A 128 -40.36 44.91 -11.47
C ALA A 128 -40.30 46.38 -11.90
N LEU A 129 -39.18 46.81 -12.49
CA LEU A 129 -39.05 48.18 -13.01
C LEU A 129 -40.07 48.49 -14.11
N LEU A 130 -40.32 47.56 -15.03
CA LEU A 130 -41.34 47.73 -16.07
C LEU A 130 -42.76 47.84 -15.48
N GLN A 131 -43.05 47.07 -14.43
CA GLN A 131 -44.32 47.14 -13.71
C GLN A 131 -44.50 48.50 -13.02
N ASP A 132 -43.45 49.03 -12.39
CA ASP A 132 -43.48 50.35 -11.74
C ASP A 132 -43.70 51.48 -12.77
N ILE A 133 -42.97 51.45 -13.90
CA ILE A 133 -43.15 52.43 -14.99
C ILE A 133 -44.58 52.36 -15.54
N SER A 134 -45.09 51.15 -15.81
CA SER A 134 -46.46 50.95 -16.28
C SER A 134 -47.50 51.49 -15.29
N SER A 135 -47.32 51.25 -13.99
CA SER A 135 -48.25 51.74 -12.96
C SER A 135 -48.21 53.26 -12.81
N SER A 136 -47.04 53.89 -12.99
CA SER A 136 -46.90 55.35 -12.94
C SER A 136 -47.53 56.02 -14.15
N ALA A 137 -47.43 55.43 -15.35
CA ALA A 137 -48.02 55.96 -16.58
C ALA A 137 -49.56 55.92 -16.56
N ASP A 138 -50.17 54.89 -15.98
CA ASP A 138 -51.62 54.78 -15.79
C ASP A 138 -52.16 55.80 -14.76
N SER A 139 -51.30 56.29 -13.86
CA SER A 139 -51.68 57.25 -12.82
C SER A 139 -51.73 58.70 -13.31
N ASP A 140 -51.09 59.02 -14.44
CA ASP A 140 -51.05 60.38 -15.02
C ASP A 140 -52.23 60.68 -15.98
N GLU A 141 -53.08 59.68 -16.29
CA GLU A 141 -54.20 59.80 -17.24
C GLU A 141 -55.57 60.11 -16.60
N ASN A 142 -55.61 60.51 -15.32
CA ASN A 142 -56.85 60.81 -14.57
C ASN A 142 -56.75 62.07 -13.70
#